data_AF-A0A7X3PDJ0-F1
#
_entry.id   AF-A0A7X3PDJ0-F1
#
_cell.length_a   1.000
_cell.length_b   1.000
_cell.length_c   1.000
_cell.angle_alpha   90.00
_cell.angle_beta   90.00
_cell.angle_gamma   90.00
#
_symmetry.space_group_name_H-M   'P 1'
#
loop_
_entity.id
_entity.type
_entity.pdbx_description
1 polymer ?
#
loop_
_entity_poly.entity_id
_entity_poly.type
_entity_poly.pdbx_seq_one_letter_code
_entity_poly.pdbx_strand_id
1 'polypeptide(L)'
;MTASRIRRAGALVVLGVAALLLILSESSSDRQAVLDGRASVEREVVAALPPGSGALIERLRRTNLLNADEIHGRLGLESASPPRGFLTNSPYEPPYRESCPALADLRYPLPLHPRSYEWDEAAGTFSFRGQEPVLEWYSSLDSDTEVCAVRFADSTRVDYRLRTFPDAESAVAEGHVVTHRRHCGTCSSLRDLAAYMARPDLTSPARTCARRLTAGGVKQCVMEEIGLSERCAETWTYNVLHTRRRCAGACIGHYGLWNVLTNDMDGARTDEDGNLNPCLACDEHASGPGFRFAAGRTRRSSGLVSAIPRTAGEMYAVDHWRYFR
;
A
#
# COMPACT_ATOMS: atom_id res chain seq x y z
N MET A 1 7.68 10.83 -62.10
CA MET A 1 7.16 10.84 -60.71
C MET A 1 8.15 10.09 -59.81
N THR A 2 9.40 10.55 -59.76
CA THR A 2 10.01 11.47 -58.77
C THR A 2 10.29 10.84 -57.40
N ALA A 3 11.59 10.50 -57.22
CA ALA A 3 12.31 10.10 -56.02
C ALA A 3 12.27 11.13 -54.85
N SER A 4 11.30 12.05 -54.87
CA SER A 4 11.08 13.12 -53.89
C SER A 4 10.23 12.66 -52.69
N ARG A 5 9.39 11.63 -52.84
CA ARG A 5 8.49 11.17 -51.76
C ARG A 5 9.15 10.28 -50.71
N ILE A 6 10.22 9.56 -51.05
CA ILE A 6 10.91 8.65 -50.10
C ILE A 6 11.79 9.44 -49.11
N ARG A 7 12.34 10.60 -49.51
CA ARG A 7 13.15 11.45 -48.61
C ARG A 7 12.32 12.19 -47.55
N ARG A 8 11.00 12.39 -47.76
CA ARG A 8 10.12 13.04 -46.76
C ARG A 8 9.63 12.10 -45.66
N ALA A 9 9.53 10.80 -45.93
CA ALA A 9 9.16 9.81 -44.91
C ALA A 9 10.30 9.53 -43.92
N GLY A 10 11.55 9.50 -44.38
CA GLY A 10 12.72 9.32 -43.51
C GLY A 10 12.99 10.50 -42.57
N ALA A 11 12.72 11.74 -43.00
CA ALA A 11 12.95 12.93 -42.17
C ALA A 11 11.94 13.07 -41.01
N LEU A 12 10.67 12.65 -41.20
CA LEU A 12 9.66 12.69 -40.14
C LEU A 12 9.88 11.63 -39.05
N VAL A 13 10.40 10.45 -39.40
CA VAL A 13 10.70 9.40 -38.42
C VAL A 13 11.92 9.77 -37.57
N VAL A 14 12.94 10.41 -38.16
CA VAL A 14 14.13 10.86 -37.42
C VAL A 14 13.82 12.04 -36.48
N LEU A 15 12.94 12.97 -36.88
CA LEU A 15 12.47 14.06 -36.01
C LEU A 15 11.58 13.56 -34.86
N GLY A 16 10.74 12.53 -35.11
CA GLY A 16 9.91 11.91 -34.07
C GLY A 16 10.73 11.13 -33.01
N VAL A 17 11.78 10.43 -33.43
CA VAL A 17 12.67 9.68 -32.51
C VAL A 17 13.60 10.63 -31.74
N ALA A 18 14.05 11.74 -32.32
CA ALA A 18 14.82 12.77 -31.62
C ALA A 18 13.98 13.53 -30.57
N ALA A 19 12.70 13.83 -30.87
CA ALA A 19 11.78 14.43 -29.89
C ALA A 19 11.43 13.45 -28.74
N LEU A 20 11.34 12.15 -29.03
CA LEU A 20 11.11 11.11 -28.01
C LEU A 20 12.36 10.85 -27.14
N LEU A 21 13.57 10.98 -27.71
CA LEU A 21 14.83 10.91 -26.97
C LEU A 21 15.11 12.17 -26.13
N LEU A 22 14.64 13.34 -26.56
CA LEU A 22 14.71 14.58 -25.76
C LEU A 22 13.74 14.57 -24.57
N ILE A 23 12.62 13.84 -24.64
CA ILE A 23 11.68 13.66 -23.51
C ILE A 23 12.19 12.60 -22.52
N LEU A 24 13.10 11.71 -22.93
CA LEU A 24 13.72 10.68 -22.07
C LEU A 24 15.07 11.09 -21.48
N SER A 25 15.55 12.29 -21.82
CA SER A 25 16.75 12.91 -21.27
C SER A 25 16.36 13.95 -20.22
N GLU A 26 15.77 13.51 -19.11
CA GLU A 26 15.76 14.36 -17.90
C GLU A 26 17.22 14.67 -17.58
N SER A 27 17.60 15.95 -17.66
CA SER A 27 18.94 16.37 -17.30
C SER A 27 19.21 16.00 -15.83
N SER A 28 20.47 15.70 -15.48
CA SER A 28 20.83 15.46 -14.07
C SER A 28 20.45 16.65 -13.17
N SER A 29 20.37 17.85 -13.74
CA SER A 29 19.94 19.08 -13.08
C SER A 29 18.44 19.07 -12.75
N ASP A 30 17.58 18.58 -13.64
CA ASP A 30 16.13 18.49 -13.38
C ASP A 30 15.83 17.43 -12.31
N ARG A 31 16.55 16.30 -12.35
CA ARG A 31 16.47 15.30 -11.28
C ARG A 31 16.92 15.85 -9.93
N GLN A 32 18.02 16.60 -9.90
CA GLN A 32 18.50 17.21 -8.67
C GLN A 32 17.52 18.26 -8.13
N ALA A 33 16.93 19.10 -8.98
CA ALA A 33 15.93 20.08 -8.57
C ALA A 33 14.65 19.43 -8.01
N VAL A 34 14.21 18.31 -8.60
CA VAL A 34 13.09 17.51 -8.08
C VAL A 34 13.44 16.86 -6.74
N LEU A 35 14.66 16.33 -6.58
CA LEU A 35 15.13 15.76 -5.32
C LEU A 35 15.27 16.82 -4.21
N ASP A 36 15.79 18.00 -4.55
CA ASP A 36 15.94 19.13 -3.63
C ASP A 36 14.58 19.69 -3.20
N GLY A 37 13.62 19.79 -4.14
CA GLY A 37 12.24 20.15 -3.85
C GLY A 37 11.54 19.15 -2.93
N ARG A 38 11.74 17.84 -3.14
CA ARG A 38 11.23 16.78 -2.25
C ARG A 38 11.82 16.85 -0.86
N ALA A 39 13.13 17.06 -0.76
CA ALA A 39 13.81 17.24 0.51
C ALA A 39 13.32 18.50 1.24
N SER A 40 12.88 19.53 0.53
CA SER A 40 12.25 20.72 1.13
C SER A 40 10.87 20.40 1.72
N VAL A 41 9.99 19.75 0.94
CA VAL A 41 8.63 19.38 1.40
C VAL A 41 8.68 18.41 2.57
N GLU A 42 9.57 17.40 2.52
CA GLU A 42 9.74 16.47 3.64
C GLU A 42 10.23 17.19 4.90
N ARG A 43 11.14 18.16 4.78
CA ARG A 43 11.60 18.98 5.91
C ARG A 43 10.47 19.81 6.52
N GLU A 44 9.63 20.43 5.71
CA GLU A 44 8.47 21.21 6.18
C GLU A 44 7.44 20.33 6.90
N VAL A 45 7.12 19.17 6.33
CA VAL A 45 6.22 18.19 6.93
C VAL A 45 6.76 17.69 8.26
N VAL A 46 8.04 17.31 8.32
CA VAL A 46 8.68 16.85 9.56
C VAL A 46 8.76 17.97 10.59
N ALA A 47 8.92 19.24 10.17
CA ALA A 47 8.89 20.39 11.07
C ALA A 47 7.50 20.66 11.66
N ALA A 48 6.42 20.26 10.97
CA ALA A 48 5.05 20.36 11.46
C ALA A 48 4.65 19.23 12.44
N LEU A 49 5.47 18.19 12.58
CA LEU A 49 5.24 17.11 13.54
C LEU A 49 5.61 17.53 14.97
N PRO A 50 5.13 16.80 16.01
CA PRO A 50 5.52 17.07 17.39
C PRO A 50 7.05 17.13 17.58
N PRO A 51 7.57 17.95 18.51
CA PRO A 51 8.99 18.09 18.75
C PRO A 51 9.73 16.75 18.88
N GLY A 52 10.86 16.64 18.21
CA GLY A 52 11.70 15.44 18.17
C GLY A 52 11.32 14.42 17.10
N SER A 53 10.17 14.56 16.40
CA SER A 53 9.70 13.54 15.45
C SER A 53 10.70 13.26 14.34
N GLY A 54 11.44 14.28 13.88
CA GLY A 54 12.53 14.10 12.93
C GLY A 54 13.66 13.18 13.45
N ALA A 55 14.04 13.30 14.71
CA ALA A 55 15.04 12.42 15.33
C ALA A 55 14.54 10.98 15.47
N LEU A 56 13.25 10.80 15.78
CA LEU A 56 12.61 9.49 15.81
C LEU A 56 12.58 8.84 14.42
N ILE A 57 12.13 9.57 13.39
CA ILE A 57 12.09 9.11 12.00
C ILE A 57 13.48 8.67 11.54
N GLU A 58 14.50 9.49 11.82
CA GLU A 58 15.87 9.18 11.45
C GLU A 58 16.40 7.92 12.17
N ARG A 59 16.06 7.76 13.45
CA ARG A 59 16.44 6.55 14.19
C ARG A 59 15.73 5.31 13.67
N LEU A 60 14.45 5.41 13.34
CA LEU A 60 13.67 4.32 12.73
C LEU A 60 14.26 3.88 11.38
N ARG A 61 14.71 4.82 10.53
CA ARG A 61 15.37 4.53 9.24
C ARG A 61 16.63 3.70 9.37
N ARG A 62 17.37 3.87 10.47
CA ARG A 62 18.63 3.15 10.73
C ARG A 62 18.44 1.74 11.27
N THR A 63 17.24 1.37 11.70
CA THR A 63 16.96 0.02 12.21
C THR A 63 17.02 -1.04 11.11
N ASN A 64 17.15 -2.31 11.49
CA ASN A 64 17.25 -3.43 10.57
C ASN A 64 16.40 -4.61 11.05
N LEU A 65 15.52 -5.11 10.18
CA LEU A 65 14.59 -6.20 10.47
C LEU A 65 15.25 -7.55 10.15
N LEU A 66 15.43 -8.38 11.18
CA LEU A 66 16.14 -9.65 11.06
C LEU A 66 15.28 -10.82 10.55
N ASN A 67 13.96 -10.68 10.48
CA ASN A 67 13.05 -11.79 10.17
C ASN A 67 11.96 -11.44 9.15
N ALA A 68 12.29 -10.61 8.16
CA ALA A 68 11.37 -10.23 7.09
C ALA A 68 10.83 -11.43 6.29
N ASP A 69 11.68 -12.41 5.98
CA ASP A 69 11.31 -13.60 5.22
C ASP A 69 10.35 -14.50 6.01
N GLU A 70 10.58 -14.65 7.30
CA GLU A 70 9.71 -15.40 8.22
C GLU A 70 8.32 -14.76 8.32
N ILE A 71 8.26 -13.44 8.46
CA ILE A 71 7.00 -12.69 8.50
C ILE A 71 6.22 -12.89 7.21
N HIS A 72 6.89 -12.76 6.06
CA HIS A 72 6.24 -12.97 4.78
C HIS A 72 5.75 -14.41 4.60
N GLY A 73 6.58 -15.41 4.94
CA GLY A 73 6.22 -16.82 4.83
C GLY A 73 4.98 -17.18 5.67
N ARG A 74 4.81 -16.57 6.85
CA ARG A 74 3.65 -16.76 7.72
C ARG A 74 2.33 -16.20 7.17
N LEU A 75 2.37 -15.31 6.17
CA LEU A 75 1.15 -14.84 5.51
C LEU A 75 0.44 -15.97 4.73
N GLY A 76 1.13 -17.07 4.42
CA GLY A 76 0.52 -18.27 3.83
C GLY A 76 -0.12 -18.04 2.46
N LEU A 77 0.30 -17.02 1.71
CA LEU A 77 -0.28 -16.70 0.42
C LEU A 77 -0.04 -17.84 -0.59
N GLU A 78 -1.11 -18.31 -1.24
CA GLU A 78 -1.23 -19.55 -2.02
C GLU A 78 -0.36 -19.61 -3.29
N SER A 79 0.17 -18.49 -3.79
CA SER A 79 0.91 -18.50 -5.06
C SER A 79 2.22 -19.29 -4.92
N ALA A 80 2.42 -20.29 -5.77
CA ALA A 80 3.61 -21.14 -5.74
C ALA A 80 4.93 -20.38 -5.96
N SER A 81 4.89 -19.21 -6.62
CA SER A 81 6.04 -18.32 -6.78
C SER A 81 5.60 -16.88 -7.04
N PRO A 82 6.35 -15.88 -6.54
CA PRO A 82 6.15 -14.49 -6.91
C PRO A 82 6.30 -14.24 -8.41
N PRO A 83 5.61 -13.24 -8.98
CA PRO A 83 5.87 -12.75 -10.33
C PRO A 83 7.34 -12.36 -10.53
N ARG A 84 7.83 -12.39 -11.78
CA ARG A 84 9.20 -11.98 -12.09
C ARG A 84 9.50 -10.57 -11.57
N GLY A 85 10.56 -10.45 -10.78
CA GLY A 85 10.99 -9.18 -10.19
C GLY A 85 10.23 -8.80 -8.91
N PHE A 86 9.49 -9.74 -8.32
CA PHE A 86 8.84 -9.58 -7.02
C PHE A 86 9.39 -10.62 -6.03
N LEU A 87 9.45 -10.26 -4.75
CA LEU A 87 9.85 -11.08 -3.62
C LEU A 87 8.65 -11.66 -2.86
N THR A 88 7.45 -11.13 -3.11
CA THR A 88 6.21 -11.45 -2.39
C THR A 88 5.12 -11.93 -3.33
N ASN A 89 4.26 -12.82 -2.84
CA ASN A 89 3.07 -13.26 -3.56
C ASN A 89 1.96 -12.19 -3.55
N SER A 90 1.13 -12.18 -4.59
CA SER A 90 -0.04 -11.30 -4.68
C SER A 90 -1.13 -11.78 -3.72
N PRO A 91 -1.72 -10.94 -2.86
CA PRO A 91 -2.84 -11.34 -2.00
C PRO A 91 -4.18 -11.51 -2.75
N TYR A 92 -4.20 -11.25 -4.07
CA TYR A 92 -5.41 -11.27 -4.89
C TYR A 92 -5.50 -12.47 -5.85
N GLU A 93 -4.43 -13.25 -5.99
CA GLU A 93 -4.32 -14.27 -7.05
C GLU A 93 -3.78 -15.59 -6.48
N PRO A 94 -4.54 -16.70 -6.54
CA PRO A 94 -5.88 -16.81 -7.12
C PRO A 94 -6.96 -16.16 -6.24
N PRO A 95 -8.07 -15.67 -6.81
CA PRO A 95 -9.22 -15.25 -6.01
C PRO A 95 -9.97 -16.47 -5.46
N TYR A 96 -10.44 -16.37 -4.22
CA TYR A 96 -11.23 -17.42 -3.58
C TYR A 96 -12.61 -17.57 -4.22
N ARG A 97 -13.02 -18.82 -4.43
CA ARG A 97 -14.34 -19.20 -4.96
C ARG A 97 -14.86 -20.42 -4.22
N GLU A 98 -16.14 -20.38 -3.88
CA GLU A 98 -16.86 -21.47 -3.23
C GLU A 98 -18.20 -21.68 -3.91
N SER A 99 -18.62 -22.93 -4.09
CA SER A 99 -19.97 -23.27 -4.51
C SER A 99 -20.77 -23.75 -3.30
N CYS A 100 -21.87 -23.07 -3.02
CA CYS A 100 -22.73 -23.36 -1.87
C CYS A 100 -24.21 -23.09 -2.21
N PRO A 101 -25.18 -23.79 -1.60
CA PRO A 101 -26.60 -23.58 -1.90
C PRO A 101 -27.11 -22.18 -1.51
N ALA A 102 -26.63 -21.64 -0.40
CA ALA A 102 -26.95 -20.29 0.06
C ALA A 102 -25.74 -19.62 0.74
N LEU A 103 -25.79 -18.29 0.90
CA LEU A 103 -24.75 -17.53 1.63
C LEU A 103 -24.60 -17.95 3.10
N ALA A 104 -25.64 -18.54 3.70
CA ALA A 104 -25.59 -19.05 5.06
C ALA A 104 -24.73 -20.32 5.18
N ASP A 105 -24.43 -20.99 4.06
CA ASP A 105 -23.68 -22.26 4.01
C ASP A 105 -22.20 -22.06 3.67
N LEU A 106 -21.71 -20.81 3.64
CA LEU A 106 -20.30 -20.51 3.37
C LEU A 106 -19.38 -21.10 4.43
N ARG A 107 -18.20 -21.57 4.02
CA ARG A 107 -17.14 -22.02 4.95
C ARG A 107 -16.72 -20.93 5.93
N TYR A 108 -16.67 -19.69 5.45
CA TYR A 108 -16.29 -18.52 6.22
C TYR A 108 -17.47 -17.57 6.41
N PRO A 109 -17.52 -16.81 7.53
CA PRO A 109 -18.51 -15.75 7.68
C PRO A 109 -18.47 -14.76 6.52
N LEU A 110 -19.61 -14.15 6.22
CA LEU A 110 -19.69 -13.14 5.17
C LEU A 110 -18.69 -11.99 5.43
N PRO A 111 -17.95 -11.55 4.41
CA PRO A 111 -17.08 -10.38 4.54
C PRO A 111 -17.84 -9.16 5.06
N LEU A 112 -17.18 -8.34 5.88
CA LEU A 112 -17.76 -7.15 6.54
C LEU A 112 -18.47 -6.18 5.59
N HIS A 113 -18.12 -6.18 4.30
CA HIS A 113 -18.70 -5.28 3.33
C HIS A 113 -19.15 -6.00 2.05
N PRO A 114 -20.38 -5.76 1.55
CA PRO A 114 -20.92 -6.47 0.38
C PRO A 114 -20.14 -6.19 -0.91
N ARG A 115 -19.44 -5.06 -1.02
CA ARG A 115 -18.57 -4.76 -2.19
C ARG A 115 -17.25 -5.56 -2.21
N SER A 116 -16.96 -6.34 -1.17
CA SER A 116 -15.74 -7.16 -1.10
C SER A 116 -15.91 -8.54 -1.75
N TYR A 117 -17.15 -8.96 -2.03
CA TYR A 117 -17.46 -10.24 -2.65
C TYR A 117 -18.51 -10.11 -3.76
N GLU A 118 -18.71 -11.18 -4.50
CA GLU A 118 -19.73 -11.35 -5.53
C GLU A 118 -20.49 -12.65 -5.23
N TRP A 119 -21.81 -12.61 -5.35
CA TRP A 119 -22.69 -13.77 -5.19
C TRP A 119 -23.52 -13.94 -6.46
N ASP A 120 -23.38 -15.10 -7.10
CA ASP A 120 -24.23 -15.54 -8.20
C ASP A 120 -25.25 -16.52 -7.64
N GLU A 121 -26.46 -16.02 -7.38
CA GLU A 121 -27.57 -16.80 -6.83
C GLU A 121 -28.01 -17.92 -7.77
N ALA A 122 -27.99 -17.69 -9.09
CA ALA A 122 -28.40 -18.68 -10.07
C ALA A 122 -27.40 -19.83 -10.16
N ALA A 123 -26.11 -19.53 -10.02
CA ALA A 123 -25.04 -20.53 -10.02
C ALA A 123 -24.71 -21.08 -8.63
N GLY A 124 -25.28 -20.56 -7.55
CA GLY A 124 -24.90 -20.90 -6.18
C GLY A 124 -23.40 -20.69 -5.93
N THR A 125 -22.83 -19.61 -6.46
CA THR A 125 -21.38 -19.40 -6.47
C THR A 125 -21.00 -18.10 -5.76
N PHE A 126 -20.17 -18.23 -4.74
CA PHE A 126 -19.54 -17.13 -4.03
C PHE A 126 -18.13 -16.87 -4.57
N SER A 127 -17.76 -15.60 -4.70
CA SER A 127 -16.41 -15.19 -5.12
C SER A 127 -15.91 -14.04 -4.27
N PHE A 128 -14.72 -14.21 -3.69
CA PHE A 128 -14.02 -13.15 -2.96
C PHE A 128 -12.79 -12.70 -3.76
N ARG A 129 -12.45 -11.41 -3.63
CA ARG A 129 -11.43 -10.76 -4.48
C ARG A 129 -9.99 -11.05 -4.04
N GLY A 130 -9.81 -11.57 -2.82
CA GLY A 130 -8.53 -12.06 -2.29
C GLY A 130 -8.43 -13.58 -2.31
N GLN A 131 -7.27 -14.09 -1.90
CA GLN A 131 -7.04 -15.53 -1.63
C GLN A 131 -7.81 -16.02 -0.39
N GLU A 132 -7.86 -17.34 -0.15
CA GLU A 132 -8.52 -17.95 1.00
C GLU A 132 -8.00 -17.40 2.36
N PRO A 133 -6.67 -17.30 2.61
CA PRO A 133 -6.17 -16.74 3.87
C PRO A 133 -6.60 -15.29 4.11
N VAL A 134 -6.78 -14.53 3.02
CA VAL A 134 -7.27 -13.15 3.09
C VAL A 134 -8.75 -13.12 3.46
N LEU A 135 -9.56 -14.03 2.92
CA LEU A 135 -10.98 -14.14 3.28
C LEU A 135 -11.14 -14.54 4.74
N GLU A 136 -10.47 -15.61 5.17
CA GLU A 136 -10.53 -16.11 6.55
C GLU A 136 -10.18 -15.01 7.56
N TRP A 137 -9.09 -14.29 7.32
CA TRP A 137 -8.70 -13.14 8.13
C TRP A 137 -9.71 -11.98 8.04
N TYR A 138 -10.19 -11.65 6.84
CA TYR A 138 -11.06 -10.49 6.66
C TYR A 138 -12.43 -10.69 7.31
N SER A 139 -12.93 -11.92 7.32
CA SER A 139 -14.19 -12.33 7.95
C SER A 139 -14.10 -12.45 9.47
N SER A 140 -12.90 -12.39 10.07
CA SER A 140 -12.70 -12.46 11.53
C SER A 140 -12.29 -11.12 12.17
N LEU A 141 -12.32 -10.03 11.42
CA LEU A 141 -11.83 -8.71 11.86
C LEU A 141 -12.55 -8.10 13.07
N ASP A 142 -13.82 -8.42 13.31
CA ASP A 142 -14.57 -7.89 14.46
C ASP A 142 -14.05 -8.41 15.81
N SER A 143 -13.45 -9.60 15.79
CA SER A 143 -12.80 -10.22 16.95
C SER A 143 -11.28 -10.04 16.98
N ASP A 144 -10.70 -9.31 16.01
CA ASP A 144 -9.27 -9.21 15.82
C ASP A 144 -8.60 -8.31 16.88
N THR A 145 -8.07 -8.94 17.93
CA THR A 145 -7.23 -8.31 18.96
C THR A 145 -5.75 -8.36 18.65
N GLU A 146 -5.38 -8.99 17.54
CA GLU A 146 -4.00 -9.32 17.21
C GLU A 146 -3.15 -8.06 17.08
N VAL A 147 -1.86 -8.17 17.38
CA VAL A 147 -0.90 -7.08 17.24
C VAL A 147 0.43 -7.57 16.68
N CYS A 148 1.11 -6.69 15.96
CA CYS A 148 2.52 -6.86 15.64
C CYS A 148 3.35 -6.11 16.68
N ALA A 149 4.37 -6.76 17.22
CA ALA A 149 5.24 -6.18 18.24
C ALA A 149 6.72 -6.38 17.90
N VAL A 150 7.55 -5.44 18.32
CA VAL A 150 8.99 -5.40 18.08
C VAL A 150 9.78 -5.78 19.33
N ARG A 151 10.86 -6.55 19.13
CA ARG A 151 11.90 -6.77 20.14
C ARG A 151 13.27 -6.55 19.52
N PHE A 152 14.04 -5.64 20.10
CA PHE A 152 15.43 -5.38 19.69
C PHE A 152 16.34 -6.52 20.14
N ALA A 153 17.33 -6.84 19.30
CA ALA A 153 18.29 -7.90 19.56
C ALA A 153 19.27 -7.55 20.69
N ASP A 154 19.56 -6.26 20.86
CA ASP A 154 20.51 -5.74 21.84
C ASP A 154 20.20 -4.30 22.28
N SER A 155 21.10 -3.72 23.08
CA SER A 155 20.98 -2.36 23.62
C SER A 155 21.23 -1.25 22.59
N THR A 156 21.82 -1.54 21.43
CA THR A 156 22.00 -0.57 20.34
C THR A 156 20.67 -0.21 19.70
N ARG A 157 19.71 -1.14 19.75
CA ARG A 157 18.36 -1.01 19.18
C ARG A 157 18.39 -0.71 17.68
N VAL A 158 19.34 -1.30 16.97
CA VAL A 158 19.44 -1.26 15.51
C VAL A 158 18.77 -2.49 14.93
N ASP A 159 19.23 -3.67 15.31
CA ASP A 159 18.66 -4.93 14.86
C ASP A 159 17.47 -5.36 15.71
N TYR A 160 16.40 -5.83 15.07
CA TYR A 160 15.19 -6.26 15.75
C TYR A 160 14.46 -7.37 15.02
N ARG A 161 13.56 -8.05 15.74
CA ARG A 161 12.58 -8.99 15.19
C ARG A 161 11.18 -8.45 15.41
N LEU A 162 10.28 -8.78 14.51
CA LEU A 162 8.85 -8.60 14.70
C LEU A 162 8.18 -9.95 14.94
N ARG A 163 7.12 -9.92 15.74
CA ARG A 163 6.26 -11.09 15.96
C ARG A 163 4.81 -10.65 16.11
N THR A 164 3.94 -11.46 15.53
CA THR A 164 2.50 -11.38 15.71
C THR A 164 2.12 -12.03 17.05
N PHE A 165 1.26 -11.37 17.81
CA PHE A 165 0.72 -11.82 19.10
C PHE A 165 -0.80 -11.74 19.07
N PRO A 166 -1.51 -12.66 19.76
CA PRO A 166 -2.97 -12.64 19.81
C PRO A 166 -3.56 -11.35 20.39
N ASP A 167 -2.79 -10.66 21.24
CA ASP A 167 -3.19 -9.39 21.85
C ASP A 167 -1.98 -8.57 22.33
N ALA A 168 -2.23 -7.33 22.73
CA ALA A 168 -1.20 -6.42 23.26
C ALA A 168 -0.59 -6.89 24.60
N GLU A 169 -1.37 -7.58 25.43
CA GLU A 169 -0.96 -8.01 26.76
C GLU A 169 0.12 -9.10 26.67
N SER A 170 -0.13 -10.12 25.85
CA SER A 170 0.80 -11.21 25.55
C SER A 170 2.11 -10.70 24.92
N ALA A 171 2.04 -9.70 24.04
CA ALA A 171 3.23 -9.05 23.49
C ALA A 171 4.09 -8.40 24.59
N VAL A 172 3.47 -7.65 25.49
CA VAL A 172 4.16 -6.96 26.60
C VAL A 172 4.72 -7.96 27.61
N ALA A 173 3.97 -9.02 27.93
CA ALA A 173 4.40 -10.09 28.84
C ALA A 173 5.66 -10.80 28.31
N GLU A 174 5.81 -10.94 27.00
CA GLU A 174 7.02 -11.48 26.35
C GLU A 174 8.12 -10.42 26.11
N GLY A 175 7.99 -9.22 26.68
CA GLY A 175 8.99 -8.15 26.58
C GLY A 175 9.08 -7.50 25.20
N HIS A 176 8.01 -7.56 24.40
CA HIS A 176 7.92 -6.85 23.11
C HIS A 176 7.22 -5.50 23.29
N VAL A 177 7.52 -4.56 22.39
CA VAL A 177 6.81 -3.28 22.28
C VAL A 177 5.84 -3.36 21.12
N VAL A 178 4.54 -3.20 21.37
CA VAL A 178 3.52 -3.18 20.31
C VAL A 178 3.80 -2.06 19.32
N THR A 179 3.79 -2.37 18.02
CA THR A 179 4.09 -1.42 16.95
C THR A 179 2.88 -1.04 16.10
N HIS A 180 1.93 -1.96 15.91
CA HIS A 180 0.63 -1.69 15.29
C HIS A 180 -0.34 -2.83 15.61
N ARG A 181 -1.64 -2.58 15.43
CA ARG A 181 -2.67 -3.62 15.45
C ARG A 181 -2.55 -4.52 14.21
N ARG A 182 -2.99 -5.77 14.37
CA ARG A 182 -2.98 -6.89 13.41
C ARG A 182 -1.61 -7.51 13.18
N HIS A 183 -1.59 -8.67 12.53
CA HIS A 183 -0.37 -9.41 12.22
C HIS A 183 0.70 -8.55 11.55
N CYS A 184 1.94 -8.96 11.78
CA CYS A 184 3.06 -8.46 11.01
C CYS A 184 2.91 -8.88 9.54
N GLY A 185 3.21 -7.95 8.64
CA GLY A 185 3.21 -8.13 7.20
C GLY A 185 4.36 -7.36 6.52
N THR A 186 4.29 -7.23 5.20
CA THR A 186 5.36 -6.70 4.36
C THR A 186 5.71 -5.24 4.63
N CYS A 187 4.79 -4.46 5.19
CA CYS A 187 4.95 -3.04 5.53
C CYS A 187 5.21 -2.79 7.04
N SER A 188 5.49 -3.84 7.80
CA SER A 188 5.57 -3.77 9.27
C SER A 188 6.95 -3.34 9.80
N SER A 189 7.96 -3.21 8.93
CA SER A 189 9.30 -2.77 9.34
C SER A 189 9.28 -1.35 9.92
N LEU A 190 10.11 -1.06 10.90
CA LEU A 190 10.29 0.30 11.44
C LEU A 190 10.77 1.30 10.38
N ARG A 191 11.43 0.85 9.31
CA ARG A 191 11.76 1.70 8.15
C ARG A 191 10.51 2.14 7.38
N ASP A 192 9.57 1.24 7.15
CA ASP A 192 8.28 1.57 6.53
C ASP A 192 7.44 2.46 7.45
N LEU A 193 7.52 2.27 8.78
CA LEU A 193 6.93 3.20 9.74
C LEU A 193 7.50 4.60 9.55
N ALA A 194 8.83 4.74 9.42
CA ALA A 194 9.47 6.02 9.20
C ALA A 194 8.98 6.70 7.91
N ALA A 195 8.79 5.95 6.83
CA ALA A 195 8.22 6.47 5.59
C ALA A 195 6.78 6.98 5.77
N TYR A 196 5.94 6.25 6.51
CA TYR A 196 4.59 6.70 6.86
C TYR A 196 4.62 7.94 7.76
N MET A 197 5.49 8.01 8.76
CA MET A 197 5.61 9.16 9.64
C MET A 197 6.10 10.41 8.90
N ALA A 198 7.05 10.26 7.98
CA ALA A 198 7.62 11.37 7.20
C ALA A 198 6.65 11.96 6.16
N ARG A 199 5.58 11.24 5.79
CA ARG A 199 4.63 11.68 4.76
C ARG A 199 3.16 11.45 5.19
N PRO A 200 2.48 12.46 5.76
CA PRO A 200 1.06 12.39 6.11
C PRO A 200 0.13 12.12 4.93
N ASP A 201 0.39 12.75 3.79
CA ASP A 201 -0.30 12.48 2.54
C ASP A 201 0.45 11.46 1.70
N LEU A 202 0.00 10.22 1.77
CA LEU A 202 0.47 9.15 0.87
C LEU A 202 -0.40 9.05 -0.40
N THR A 203 -1.57 9.70 -0.41
CA THR A 203 -2.52 9.59 -1.52
C THR A 203 -1.93 10.19 -2.79
N SER A 204 -1.37 11.39 -2.70
CA SER A 204 -0.79 12.11 -3.84
C SER A 204 0.40 11.38 -4.48
N PRO A 205 1.46 11.01 -3.74
CA PRO A 205 2.57 10.26 -4.34
C PRO A 205 2.16 8.85 -4.80
N ALA A 206 1.25 8.16 -4.09
CA ALA A 206 0.76 6.86 -4.53
C ALA A 206 -0.01 6.96 -5.86
N ARG A 207 -0.83 8.00 -6.06
CA ARG A 207 -1.52 8.27 -7.33
C ARG A 207 -0.53 8.51 -8.47
N THR A 208 0.52 9.30 -8.22
CA THR A 208 1.60 9.51 -9.19
C THR A 208 2.27 8.19 -9.59
N CYS A 209 2.61 7.35 -8.62
CA CYS A 209 3.16 6.03 -8.91
C CYS A 209 2.17 5.08 -9.59
N ALA A 210 0.89 5.21 -9.27
CA ALA A 210 -0.20 4.50 -9.91
C ALA A 210 -0.51 4.97 -11.34
N ARG A 211 0.39 5.73 -11.99
CA ARG A 211 0.37 6.01 -13.44
C ARG A 211 1.42 5.23 -14.22
N ARG A 212 2.39 4.62 -13.55
CA ARG A 212 3.45 3.83 -14.22
C ARG A 212 2.83 2.64 -14.96
N LEU A 213 3.25 2.42 -16.21
CA LEU A 213 2.60 1.45 -17.10
C LEU A 213 2.86 0.00 -16.70
N THR A 214 4.01 -0.27 -16.08
CA THR A 214 4.43 -1.63 -15.70
C THR A 214 4.38 -1.80 -14.17
N ALA A 215 4.16 -3.03 -13.73
CA ALA A 215 4.22 -3.38 -12.30
C ALA A 215 5.57 -3.00 -11.68
N GLY A 216 6.69 -3.32 -12.36
CA GLY A 216 8.02 -2.92 -11.91
C GLY A 216 8.21 -1.40 -11.83
N GLY A 217 7.61 -0.64 -12.76
CA GLY A 217 7.63 0.82 -12.71
C GLY A 217 6.85 1.40 -11.53
N VAL A 218 5.68 0.81 -11.20
CA VAL A 218 4.92 1.19 -9.99
C VAL A 218 5.75 0.90 -8.74
N LYS A 219 6.31 -0.32 -8.63
CA LYS A 219 7.16 -0.75 -7.51
C LYS A 219 8.32 0.22 -7.28
N GLN A 220 9.10 0.48 -8.34
CA GLN A 220 10.26 1.37 -8.27
C GLN A 220 9.85 2.79 -7.84
N CYS A 221 8.79 3.32 -8.42
CA CYS A 221 8.27 4.63 -8.03
C CYS A 221 7.87 4.66 -6.56
N VAL A 222 7.19 3.64 -6.04
CA VAL A 222 6.82 3.59 -4.62
C VAL A 222 8.06 3.57 -3.72
N MET A 223 9.11 2.85 -4.10
CA MET A 223 10.37 2.84 -3.36
C MET A 223 11.05 4.21 -3.37
N GLU A 224 11.08 4.91 -4.51
CA GLU A 224 11.78 6.18 -4.67
C GLU A 224 10.97 7.39 -4.13
N GLU A 225 9.68 7.46 -4.47
CA GLU A 225 8.79 8.58 -4.13
C GLU A 225 8.25 8.49 -2.72
N ILE A 226 7.96 7.26 -2.25
CA ILE A 226 7.34 7.04 -0.94
C ILE A 226 8.38 6.54 0.07
N GLY A 227 9.49 5.95 -0.36
CA GLY A 227 10.55 5.49 0.53
C GLY A 227 10.23 4.18 1.25
N LEU A 228 9.30 3.40 0.70
CA LEU A 228 8.93 2.10 1.26
C LEU A 228 9.95 1.04 0.87
N SER A 229 10.12 0.05 1.75
CA SER A 229 10.91 -1.14 1.50
C SER A 229 10.38 -1.92 0.30
N GLU A 230 11.22 -2.74 -0.33
CA GLU A 230 10.84 -3.49 -1.54
C GLU A 230 9.58 -4.35 -1.33
N ARG A 231 9.51 -5.15 -0.27
CA ARG A 231 8.34 -5.99 0.03
C ARG A 231 7.07 -5.16 0.25
N CYS A 232 7.18 -4.02 0.92
CA CYS A 232 6.03 -3.12 1.10
C CYS A 232 5.61 -2.45 -0.22
N ALA A 233 6.58 -2.02 -1.05
CA ALA A 233 6.33 -1.45 -2.36
C ALA A 233 5.66 -2.45 -3.32
N GLU A 234 6.00 -3.73 -3.22
CA GLU A 234 5.31 -4.81 -3.95
C GLU A 234 3.84 -4.93 -3.53
N THR A 235 3.57 -4.89 -2.22
CA THR A 235 2.21 -4.93 -1.69
C THR A 235 1.37 -3.73 -2.18
N TRP A 236 1.96 -2.53 -2.17
CA TRP A 236 1.34 -1.35 -2.78
C TRP A 236 1.13 -1.52 -4.29
N THR A 237 2.07 -2.14 -4.98
CA THR A 237 1.96 -2.41 -6.42
C THR A 237 0.80 -3.36 -6.72
N TYR A 238 0.66 -4.44 -5.95
CA TYR A 238 -0.47 -5.35 -6.07
C TYR A 238 -1.79 -4.62 -5.84
N ASN A 239 -1.88 -3.77 -4.81
CA ASN A 239 -3.06 -2.95 -4.56
C ASN A 239 -3.37 -2.05 -5.76
N VAL A 240 -2.39 -1.30 -6.28
CA VAL A 240 -2.56 -0.41 -7.43
C VAL A 240 -3.07 -1.18 -8.65
N LEU A 241 -2.47 -2.33 -8.98
CA LEU A 241 -2.87 -3.12 -10.13
C LEU A 241 -4.28 -3.69 -9.97
N HIS A 242 -4.61 -4.18 -8.77
CA HIS A 242 -5.94 -4.68 -8.47
C HIS A 242 -7.00 -3.58 -8.54
N THR A 243 -6.74 -2.42 -7.93
CA THR A 243 -7.62 -1.24 -7.96
C THR A 243 -7.81 -0.71 -9.38
N ARG A 244 -6.76 -0.66 -10.20
CA ARG A 244 -6.91 -0.30 -11.63
C ARG A 244 -7.87 -1.25 -12.34
N ARG A 245 -7.77 -2.56 -12.11
CA ARG A 245 -8.62 -3.56 -12.76
C ARG A 245 -10.08 -3.49 -12.28
N ARG A 246 -10.30 -3.25 -10.98
CA ARG A 246 -11.63 -3.37 -10.35
C ARG A 246 -12.37 -2.05 -10.18
N CYS A 247 -11.63 -0.94 -10.04
CA CYS A 247 -12.18 0.34 -9.62
C CYS A 247 -11.99 1.47 -10.65
N ALA A 248 -11.38 1.21 -11.81
CA ALA A 248 -11.23 2.23 -12.85
C ALA A 248 -12.57 2.90 -13.22
N GLY A 249 -13.64 2.11 -13.37
CA GLY A 249 -14.98 2.64 -13.66
C GLY A 249 -15.51 3.57 -12.55
N ALA A 250 -15.38 3.17 -11.28
CA ALA A 250 -15.79 4.00 -10.15
C ALA A 250 -14.99 5.31 -10.07
N CYS A 251 -13.69 5.24 -10.34
CA CYS A 251 -12.82 6.41 -10.33
C CYS A 251 -13.07 7.36 -11.49
N ILE A 252 -13.26 6.84 -12.72
CA ILE A 252 -13.62 7.64 -13.89
C ILE A 252 -15.01 8.27 -13.69
N GLY A 253 -15.98 7.53 -13.14
CA GLY A 253 -17.31 8.05 -12.86
C GLY A 253 -17.31 9.18 -11.83
N HIS A 254 -16.43 9.11 -10.82
CA HIS A 254 -16.34 10.14 -9.79
C HIS A 254 -15.51 11.36 -10.22
N TYR A 255 -14.28 11.15 -10.70
CA TYR A 255 -13.34 12.24 -11.00
C TYR A 255 -13.51 12.79 -12.43
N GLY A 256 -14.09 12.00 -13.34
CA GLY A 256 -14.06 12.27 -14.77
C GLY A 256 -12.82 11.71 -15.45
N LEU A 257 -12.98 11.23 -16.69
CA LEU A 257 -11.90 10.58 -17.44
C LEU A 257 -10.68 11.49 -17.61
N TRP A 258 -10.89 12.76 -17.96
CA TRP A 258 -9.79 13.71 -18.18
C TRP A 258 -8.93 13.87 -16.93
N ASN A 259 -9.57 14.10 -15.78
CA ASN A 259 -8.93 14.28 -14.49
C ASN A 259 -8.14 13.04 -14.05
N VAL A 260 -8.67 11.84 -14.28
CA VAL A 260 -7.93 10.59 -14.03
C VAL A 260 -6.69 10.48 -14.92
N LEU A 261 -6.77 10.89 -16.19
CA LEU A 261 -5.65 10.84 -17.13
C LEU A 261 -4.56 11.89 -16.84
N THR A 262 -4.98 13.10 -16.44
CA THR A 262 -4.09 14.22 -16.10
C THR A 262 -3.58 14.19 -14.66
N ASN A 263 -4.12 13.31 -13.80
CA ASN A 263 -3.85 13.23 -12.36
C ASN A 263 -4.38 14.43 -11.55
N ASP A 264 -5.42 15.10 -12.05
CA ASP A 264 -6.10 16.19 -11.37
C ASP A 264 -7.26 15.63 -10.52
N MET A 265 -6.93 14.98 -9.41
CA MET A 265 -7.88 14.29 -8.53
C MET A 265 -7.96 14.94 -7.14
N ASP A 266 -7.84 16.27 -7.08
CA ASP A 266 -7.75 17.05 -5.83
C ASP A 266 -9.10 17.30 -5.13
N GLY A 267 -10.15 16.57 -5.54
CA GLY A 267 -11.46 16.61 -4.92
C GLY A 267 -11.51 16.05 -3.49
N ALA A 268 -12.62 16.32 -2.81
CA ALA A 268 -12.87 15.85 -1.46
C ALA A 268 -12.69 14.32 -1.35
N ARG A 269 -11.97 13.88 -0.31
CA ARG A 269 -11.72 12.46 -0.02
C ARG A 269 -12.92 11.81 0.67
N THR A 270 -13.69 12.61 1.38
CA THR A 270 -14.92 12.23 2.05
C THR A 270 -16.04 13.22 1.72
N ASP A 271 -17.29 12.78 1.81
CA ASP A 271 -18.46 13.68 1.81
C ASP A 271 -18.69 14.33 3.19
N GLU A 272 -19.77 15.10 3.32
CA GLU A 272 -20.14 15.81 4.55
C GLU A 272 -20.48 14.85 5.71
N ASP A 273 -20.95 13.65 5.39
CA ASP A 273 -21.26 12.59 6.34
C ASP A 273 -20.02 11.77 6.74
N GLY A 274 -18.87 12.06 6.13
CA GLY A 274 -17.60 11.37 6.37
C GLY A 274 -17.41 10.08 5.58
N ASN A 275 -18.31 9.74 4.65
CA ASN A 275 -18.15 8.57 3.79
C ASN A 275 -17.06 8.82 2.75
N LEU A 276 -16.30 7.78 2.42
CA LEU A 276 -15.30 7.84 1.35
C LEU A 276 -15.97 8.16 0.01
N ASN A 277 -15.30 8.97 -0.81
CA ASN A 277 -15.75 9.17 -2.19
C ASN A 277 -15.80 7.84 -2.96
N PRO A 278 -16.59 7.73 -4.04
CA PRO A 278 -16.82 6.44 -4.73
C PRO A 278 -15.56 5.71 -5.20
N CYS A 279 -14.53 6.44 -5.62
CA CYS A 279 -13.26 5.85 -6.04
C CYS A 279 -12.52 5.21 -4.85
N LEU A 280 -12.37 5.97 -3.76
CA LEU A 280 -11.71 5.52 -2.53
C LEU A 280 -12.51 4.41 -1.84
N ALA A 281 -13.84 4.48 -1.84
CA ALA A 281 -14.69 3.43 -1.32
C ALA A 281 -14.52 2.12 -2.12
N CYS A 282 -14.39 2.20 -3.45
CA CYS A 282 -14.11 1.02 -4.24
C CYS A 282 -12.75 0.41 -3.86
N ASP A 283 -11.68 1.20 -3.76
CA ASP A 283 -10.37 0.74 -3.32
C ASP A 283 -10.43 0.08 -1.94
N GLU A 284 -11.05 0.74 -0.95
CA GLU A 284 -11.16 0.27 0.44
C GLU A 284 -11.86 -1.09 0.55
N HIS A 285 -12.89 -1.34 -0.26
CA HIS A 285 -13.67 -2.58 -0.16
C HIS A 285 -13.21 -3.67 -1.14
N ALA A 286 -12.76 -3.30 -2.35
CA ALA A 286 -12.34 -4.24 -3.37
C ALA A 286 -10.91 -4.73 -3.17
N SER A 287 -9.99 -3.80 -2.89
CA SER A 287 -8.55 -4.07 -2.79
C SER A 287 -8.07 -4.02 -1.34
N GLY A 288 -8.72 -3.22 -0.51
CA GLY A 288 -8.36 -3.03 0.90
C GLY A 288 -8.22 -4.31 1.72
N PRO A 289 -9.03 -5.38 1.55
CA PRO A 289 -8.80 -6.65 2.26
C PRO A 289 -7.43 -7.25 1.98
N GLY A 290 -7.09 -7.48 0.70
CA GLY A 290 -5.80 -8.06 0.30
C GLY A 290 -4.62 -7.16 0.66
N PHE A 291 -4.73 -5.85 0.44
CA PHE A 291 -3.68 -4.90 0.82
C PHE A 291 -3.42 -4.91 2.32
N ARG A 292 -4.46 -4.80 3.15
CA ARG A 292 -4.29 -4.78 4.61
C ARG A 292 -3.71 -6.09 5.12
N PHE A 293 -4.16 -7.23 4.60
CA PHE A 293 -3.62 -8.53 4.95
C PHE A 293 -2.13 -8.64 4.62
N ALA A 294 -1.73 -8.32 3.38
CA ALA A 294 -0.33 -8.43 3.01
C ALA A 294 0.56 -7.40 3.73
N ALA A 295 0.08 -6.16 3.88
CA ALA A 295 0.86 -5.08 4.49
C ALA A 295 1.09 -5.30 5.99
N GLY A 296 0.09 -5.81 6.71
CA GLY A 296 0.03 -5.90 8.17
C GLY A 296 -0.09 -4.52 8.84
N ARG A 297 0.82 -3.60 8.49
CA ARG A 297 0.77 -2.20 8.91
C ARG A 297 0.03 -1.32 7.92
N THR A 298 -0.90 -0.53 8.46
CA THR A 298 -1.44 0.66 7.82
C THR A 298 -1.27 1.87 8.75
N ARG A 299 -1.48 3.09 8.24
CA ARG A 299 -1.49 4.29 9.08
C ARG A 299 -2.49 4.18 10.24
N ARG A 300 -3.71 3.70 9.95
CA ARG A 300 -4.78 3.50 10.94
C ARG A 300 -4.43 2.49 12.03
N SER A 301 -3.81 1.36 11.67
CA SER A 301 -3.39 0.36 12.66
C SER A 301 -2.17 0.80 13.47
N SER A 302 -1.52 1.91 13.10
CA SER A 302 -0.37 2.50 13.80
C SER A 302 -0.70 3.80 14.54
N GLY A 303 -1.95 4.27 14.49
CA GLY A 303 -2.33 5.54 15.12
C GLY A 303 -1.79 6.78 14.40
N LEU A 304 -1.39 6.66 13.13
CA LEU A 304 -0.85 7.77 12.34
C LEU A 304 -1.98 8.49 11.58
N VAL A 305 -2.13 9.79 11.82
CA VAL A 305 -3.07 10.66 11.09
C VAL A 305 -2.79 10.59 9.59
N SER A 306 -3.83 10.56 8.75
CA SER A 306 -3.70 10.49 7.28
C SER A 306 -4.46 11.60 6.59
N ALA A 307 -4.22 11.80 5.29
CA ALA A 307 -5.00 12.74 4.47
C ALA A 307 -6.49 12.38 4.33
N ILE A 308 -6.87 11.13 4.62
CA ILE A 308 -8.26 10.70 4.73
C ILE A 308 -8.66 10.80 6.21
N PRO A 309 -9.64 11.64 6.58
CA PRO A 309 -10.17 11.70 7.94
C PRO A 309 -10.69 10.34 8.39
N ARG A 310 -10.43 9.97 9.65
CA ARG A 310 -10.87 8.70 10.26
C ARG A 310 -11.39 8.96 11.65
N THR A 311 -12.37 8.16 12.07
CA THR A 311 -12.94 8.23 13.42
C THR A 311 -11.97 7.63 14.44
N ALA A 312 -12.12 8.00 15.73
CA ALA A 312 -11.24 7.51 16.78
C ALA A 312 -11.27 5.98 16.93
N GLY A 313 -12.41 5.33 16.66
CA GLY A 313 -12.54 3.87 16.71
C GLY A 313 -11.82 3.11 15.57
N GLU A 314 -11.51 3.78 14.46
CA GLU A 314 -10.74 3.21 13.35
C GLU A 314 -9.22 3.28 13.59
N MET A 315 -8.78 4.08 14.56
CA MET A 315 -7.38 4.38 14.84
C MET A 315 -6.90 3.57 16.04
N TYR A 316 -5.80 2.85 15.89
CA TYR A 316 -5.18 2.13 17.00
C TYR A 316 -4.06 2.97 17.62
N ALA A 317 -4.21 3.38 18.87
CA ALA A 317 -3.23 4.23 19.54
C ALA A 317 -1.93 3.46 19.83
N VAL A 318 -0.80 3.99 19.35
CA VAL A 318 0.54 3.44 19.61
C VAL A 318 1.50 4.56 19.96
N ASP A 319 2.25 4.39 21.05
CA ASP A 319 3.35 5.29 21.41
C ASP A 319 4.67 4.82 20.77
N HIS A 320 4.98 5.36 19.60
CA HIS A 320 6.21 5.05 18.87
C HIS A 320 7.49 5.56 19.55
N TRP A 321 7.41 6.38 20.60
CA TRP A 321 8.58 6.81 21.36
C TRP A 321 9.13 5.71 22.27
N ARG A 322 8.30 4.72 22.63
CA ARG A 322 8.70 3.63 23.55
C ARG A 322 9.76 2.71 22.98
N TYR A 323 9.94 2.65 21.66
CA TYR A 323 10.97 1.81 21.03
C TYR A 323 12.38 2.13 21.54
N PHE A 324 12.62 3.37 21.94
CA PHE A 324 13.96 3.90 22.16
C PHE A 324 14.20 4.47 23.57
N ARG A 325 13.25 4.24 24.49
CA ARG A 325 13.36 4.56 25.92
C ARG A 325 13.97 3.42 26.71
#